data_AF-A0A3D6C4R4-F1
#
_entry.id   AF-A0A3D6C4R4-F1
#
_cell.length_a   1.000
_cell.length_b   1.000
_cell.length_c   1.000
_cell.angle_alpha   90.00
_cell.angle_beta   90.00
_cell.angle_gamma   90.00
#
_symmetry.space_group_name_H-M   'P 1'
#
loop_
_entity.id
_entity.type
_entity.pdbx_description
1 polymer ?
#
loop_
_entity_poly.entity_id
_entity_poly.type
_entity_poly.pdbx_seq_one_letter_code
_entity_poly.pdbx_strand_id
1 'polypeptide(L)'
;LGDGFGIKYTIARYYTPKGRSIQAKGIVPDIEVNQGTVVKRDPDASAFDRMMKERNLTNSLKPEGQESADTKPKSETKSRKDKEVETLNQDAQVKRALDILISYGIFSKLNGS
;
A
#
# COMPACT_ATOMS: atom_id res chain seq x y z
N LEU A 1 1.32 20.79 35.08
CA LEU A 1 2.43 19.82 34.99
C LEU A 1 3.70 20.63 35.18
N GLY A 2 4.28 20.59 36.38
CA GLY A 2 5.52 21.33 36.70
C GLY A 2 6.75 20.55 36.26
N ASP A 3 7.86 21.24 35.99
CA ASP A 3 9.18 20.71 35.63
C ASP A 3 9.32 20.08 34.23
N GLY A 4 8.71 20.67 33.20
CA GLY A 4 9.03 20.36 31.80
C GLY A 4 8.50 19.03 31.26
N PHE A 5 7.69 18.32 32.03
CA PHE A 5 7.01 17.11 31.57
C PHE A 5 5.79 17.44 30.69
N GLY A 6 5.47 16.53 29.78
CA GLY A 6 4.30 16.59 28.89
C GLY A 6 3.59 15.25 28.83
N ILE A 7 2.25 15.27 28.77
CA ILE A 7 1.43 14.06 28.62
C ILE A 7 0.81 14.05 27.23
N LYS A 8 1.02 12.96 26.50
CA LYS A 8 0.28 12.67 25.26
C LYS A 8 -0.97 11.88 25.62
N TYR A 9 -2.14 12.49 25.46
CA TYR A 9 -3.42 11.89 25.79
C TYR A 9 -4.37 11.93 24.58
N THR A 10 -4.96 10.79 24.24
CA THR A 10 -5.93 10.67 23.14
C THR A 10 -7.33 10.88 23.69
N ILE A 11 -7.97 12.01 23.37
CA ILE A 11 -9.29 12.39 23.90
C ILE A 11 -10.48 11.96 23.03
N ALA A 12 -10.23 11.51 21.81
CA ALA A 12 -11.28 11.22 20.84
C ALA A 12 -10.89 10.09 19.90
N ARG A 13 -11.91 9.49 19.27
CA ARG A 13 -11.78 8.49 18.21
C ARG A 13 -12.23 9.08 16.88
N TYR A 14 -11.63 8.60 15.80
CA TYR A 14 -11.98 8.99 14.44
C TYR A 14 -12.87 7.94 13.79
N TYR A 15 -14.00 8.39 13.24
CA TYR A 15 -14.96 7.57 12.52
C TYR A 15 -15.14 8.08 11.09
N THR A 16 -15.36 7.18 10.14
CA THR A 16 -15.84 7.57 8.81
C THR A 16 -17.28 8.08 8.90
N PRO A 17 -17.82 8.80 7.89
CA PRO A 17 -19.24 9.19 7.85
C PRO A 17 -20.20 8.00 7.96
N LYS A 18 -19.74 6.79 7.62
CA LYS A 18 -20.47 5.53 7.78
C LYS A 18 -20.36 4.91 9.18
N GLY A 19 -19.79 5.61 10.15
CA GLY A 19 -19.67 5.15 11.54
C GLY A 19 -18.58 4.11 11.80
N ARG A 20 -17.63 3.90 10.88
CA ARG A 20 -16.53 2.92 11.06
C ARG A 20 -15.32 3.58 11.74
N SER A 21 -14.85 3.03 12.87
CA SER A 21 -13.58 3.46 13.50
C SER A 21 -12.39 3.09 12.62
N ILE A 22 -11.51 4.06 12.38
CA ILE A 22 -10.28 3.87 11.57
C ILE A 22 -9.03 3.68 12.44
N GLN A 23 -9.13 3.85 13.76
CA GLN A 23 -7.99 3.64 14.66
C GLN A 23 -7.54 2.18 14.64
N ALA A 24 -6.22 1.97 14.63
CA ALA A 24 -5.54 0.68 14.48
C ALA A 24 -5.84 -0.13 13.19
N LYS A 25 -6.92 0.18 12.45
CA LYS A 25 -7.37 -0.52 11.22
C LYS A 25 -6.98 0.20 9.93
N GLY A 26 -6.92 1.53 9.95
CA GLY A 26 -6.66 2.35 8.76
C GLY A 26 -7.85 2.45 7.81
N ILE A 27 -7.59 2.93 6.58
CA ILE A 27 -8.56 3.00 5.49
C ILE A 27 -8.12 2.00 4.42
N VAL A 28 -9.01 1.07 4.08
CA VAL A 28 -8.81 0.17 2.95
C VAL A 28 -9.02 0.98 1.66
N PRO A 29 -8.05 1.00 0.73
CA PRO A 29 -8.21 1.66 -0.56
C PRO A 29 -9.23 0.92 -1.41
N ASP A 30 -9.97 1.63 -2.27
CA ASP A 30 -10.92 1.00 -3.18
C ASP A 30 -10.22 0.21 -4.31
N ILE A 31 -8.98 0.62 -4.65
CA ILE A 31 -8.15 -0.03 -5.67
C ILE A 31 -6.76 -0.23 -5.07
N GLU A 32 -6.40 -1.50 -4.84
CA GLU A 32 -5.04 -1.86 -4.46
C GLU A 32 -4.12 -1.73 -5.67
N VAL A 33 -3.27 -0.71 -5.66
CA VAL A 33 -2.21 -0.56 -6.66
C VAL A 33 -0.93 -1.16 -6.07
N ASN A 34 -0.49 -2.28 -6.63
CA ASN A 34 0.83 -2.82 -6.32
C ASN A 34 1.86 -1.72 -6.62
N GLN A 35 2.72 -1.44 -5.66
CA GLN A 35 3.85 -0.54 -5.89
C GLN A 35 4.62 -1.13 -7.07
N GLY A 36 4.65 -0.40 -8.19
CA GLY A 36 5.48 -0.74 -9.33
C GLY A 36 6.88 -1.03 -8.83
N THR A 37 7.48 -2.11 -9.32
CA THR A 37 8.74 -2.66 -8.82
C THR A 37 9.90 -1.75 -9.23
N VAL A 38 9.91 -0.52 -8.73
CA VAL A 38 11.07 0.35 -8.76
C VAL A 38 11.92 -0.15 -7.62
N VAL A 39 12.72 -1.19 -7.94
CA VAL A 39 13.81 -1.79 -7.15
C VAL A 39 13.44 -1.98 -5.69
N LYS A 40 13.32 -3.22 -5.21
CA LYS A 40 13.24 -3.57 -3.78
C LYS A 40 13.99 -2.52 -2.94
N ARG A 41 13.28 -1.49 -2.48
CA ARG A 41 13.83 -0.59 -1.48
C ARG A 41 13.98 -1.53 -0.33
N ASP A 42 15.18 -1.60 0.24
CA ASP A 42 15.35 -2.26 1.50
C ASP A 42 14.15 -1.88 2.38
N PRO A 43 13.51 -2.83 3.08
CA PRO A 43 12.37 -2.56 3.94
C PRO A 43 12.73 -1.68 5.14
N ASP A 44 13.85 -0.96 5.06
CA ASP A 44 14.09 0.30 5.71
C ASP A 44 13.01 1.30 5.31
N ALA A 45 11.86 1.08 5.96
CA ALA A 45 10.86 2.02 6.41
C ALA A 45 11.26 3.45 6.03
N SER A 46 10.47 4.03 5.13
CA SER A 46 10.46 5.47 4.88
C SER A 46 10.60 6.23 6.20
N ALA A 47 11.17 7.44 6.20
CA ALA A 47 11.27 8.25 7.42
C ALA A 47 9.92 8.34 8.18
N PHE A 48 8.82 8.28 7.44
CA PHE A 48 7.44 8.22 7.95
C PHE A 48 7.08 6.91 8.67
N ASP A 49 7.60 5.76 8.22
CA ASP A 49 7.40 4.47 8.87
C ASP A 49 8.24 4.28 10.13
N ARG A 50 9.38 4.97 10.22
CA ARG A 50 10.21 5.01 11.45
C ARG A 50 9.62 5.90 12.55
N MET A 51 8.63 6.74 12.22
CA MET A 51 7.98 7.61 13.19
C MET A 51 7.05 6.83 14.12
N MET A 52 7.06 7.16 15.42
CA MET A 52 6.21 6.52 16.42
C MET A 52 4.72 6.80 16.15
N LYS A 53 4.00 5.77 15.68
CA LYS A 53 2.55 5.79 15.45
C LYS A 53 1.81 5.51 16.76
N GLU A 54 0.58 6.01 16.90
CA GLU A 54 -0.25 5.78 18.10
C GLU A 54 -0.40 4.29 18.43
N ARG A 55 -0.63 3.44 17.41
CA ARG A 55 -0.72 1.98 17.56
C ARG A 55 0.50 1.32 18.23
N ASN A 56 1.68 1.95 18.15
CA ASN A 56 2.93 1.42 18.69
C ASN A 56 3.15 1.82 20.16
N LEU A 57 2.30 2.69 20.73
CA LEU A 57 2.41 3.08 22.14
C LEU A 57 1.89 1.96 23.05
N THR A 58 2.50 1.85 24.23
CA THR A 58 1.94 1.08 25.35
C THR A 58 0.56 1.66 25.69
N ASN A 59 -0.46 0.80 25.81
CA ASN A 59 -1.88 1.17 25.96
C ASN A 59 -2.51 1.87 24.74
N SER A 60 -2.07 1.55 23.52
CA SER A 60 -2.77 1.98 22.30
C SER A 60 -4.20 1.42 22.21
N LEU A 61 -5.05 2.14 21.48
CA LEU A 61 -6.46 1.77 21.35
C LEU A 61 -6.63 0.55 20.43
N LYS A 62 -7.30 -0.50 20.94
CA LYS A 62 -7.61 -1.70 20.15
C LYS A 62 -8.69 -1.43 19.08
N PRO A 63 -8.64 -2.11 17.93
CA PRO A 63 -9.67 -1.99 16.90
C PRO A 63 -11.01 -2.55 17.40
N GLU A 64 -12.11 -1.90 17.02
CA GLU A 64 -13.47 -2.40 17.25
C GLU A 64 -13.84 -3.42 16.17
N GLY A 65 -14.29 -4.62 16.59
CA GLY A 65 -14.70 -5.73 15.72
C GLY A 65 -13.55 -6.53 15.10
N GLN A 66 -13.29 -7.73 15.64
CA GLN A 66 -12.34 -8.72 15.12
C GLN A 66 -12.99 -9.63 14.07
N GLU A 67 -12.30 -9.81 12.94
CA GLU A 67 -11.91 -11.12 12.36
C GLU A 67 -11.22 -10.86 11.01
N SER A 68 -9.96 -11.29 10.89
CA SER A 68 -9.22 -11.30 9.63
C SER A 68 -8.51 -12.64 9.51
N ALA A 69 -9.04 -13.49 8.65
CA ALA A 69 -8.38 -14.71 8.20
C ALA A 69 -7.32 -14.35 7.16
N ASP A 70 -6.06 -14.63 7.48
CA ASP A 70 -4.93 -14.39 6.59
C ASP A 70 -4.49 -15.74 6.00
N THR A 71 -4.70 -15.93 4.70
CA THR A 71 -4.24 -17.13 3.97
C THR A 71 -3.14 -16.72 2.99
N LYS A 72 -1.89 -17.12 3.27
CA LYS A 72 -0.75 -16.95 2.36
C LYS A 72 -0.69 -18.10 1.33
N PRO A 73 -0.47 -17.84 0.03
CA PRO A 73 -0.06 -18.87 -0.91
C PRO A 73 1.47 -18.99 -1.04
N LYS A 74 1.94 -20.22 -1.23
CA LYS A 74 3.33 -20.60 -1.56
C LYS A 74 3.65 -20.29 -3.03
N SER A 75 4.90 -19.92 -3.33
CA SER A 75 5.38 -19.67 -4.70
C SER A 75 6.30 -20.79 -5.22
N GLU A 76 6.07 -21.21 -6.46
CA GLU A 76 6.89 -22.16 -7.24
C GLU A 76 8.00 -21.46 -8.06
N THR A 77 9.05 -22.19 -8.42
CA THR A 77 10.31 -21.69 -9.00
C THR A 77 10.27 -21.59 -10.54
N LYS A 78 10.43 -20.39 -11.12
CA LYS A 78 10.46 -20.13 -12.58
C LYS A 78 11.86 -19.93 -13.20
N SER A 79 11.96 -20.13 -14.52
CA SER A 79 13.20 -20.13 -15.33
C SER A 79 13.76 -18.73 -15.64
N ARG A 80 14.98 -18.62 -16.20
CA ARG A 80 15.72 -17.34 -16.37
C ARG A 80 15.12 -16.36 -17.40
N LYS A 81 14.58 -16.83 -18.53
CA LYS A 81 13.94 -15.95 -19.52
C LYS A 81 12.56 -15.46 -19.06
N ASP A 82 11.83 -16.33 -18.38
CA ASP A 82 10.55 -15.97 -17.75
C ASP A 82 10.77 -14.89 -16.69
N LYS A 83 11.87 -14.98 -15.92
CA LYS A 83 12.27 -13.95 -14.95
C LYS A 83 12.54 -12.60 -15.59
N GLU A 84 13.21 -12.54 -16.74
CA GLU A 84 13.52 -11.26 -17.39
C GLU A 84 12.27 -10.56 -17.93
N VAL A 85 11.41 -11.31 -18.62
CA VAL A 85 10.11 -10.80 -19.08
C VAL A 85 9.20 -10.47 -17.89
N GLU A 86 9.23 -11.25 -16.82
CA GLU A 86 8.53 -10.93 -15.57
C GLU A 86 9.09 -9.66 -14.91
N THR A 87 10.40 -9.45 -14.90
CA THR A 87 11.01 -8.22 -14.32
C THR A 87 10.63 -6.98 -15.11
N LEU A 88 10.62 -7.05 -16.45
CA LEU A 88 10.18 -5.94 -17.29
C LEU A 88 8.67 -5.67 -17.14
N ASN A 89 7.87 -6.72 -16.99
CA ASN A 89 6.45 -6.61 -16.66
C ASN A 89 6.17 -6.19 -15.21
N GLN A 90 7.17 -6.24 -14.33
CA GLN A 90 7.08 -5.79 -12.95
C GLN A 90 7.39 -4.30 -12.81
N ASP A 91 8.07 -3.71 -13.80
CA ASP A 91 8.33 -2.28 -13.85
C ASP A 91 7.08 -1.53 -14.32
N ALA A 92 6.57 -0.66 -13.45
CA ALA A 92 5.40 0.15 -13.75
C ALA A 92 5.65 1.17 -14.87
N GLN A 93 6.89 1.66 -15.03
CA GLN A 93 7.23 2.61 -16.09
C GLN A 93 7.18 1.93 -17.46
N VAL A 94 7.75 0.73 -17.56
CA VAL A 94 7.76 -0.07 -18.80
C VAL A 94 6.35 -0.53 -19.18
N LYS A 95 5.57 -1.05 -18.21
CA LYS A 95 4.16 -1.41 -18.46
C LYS A 95 3.34 -0.22 -18.94
N ARG A 96 3.47 0.93 -18.27
CA ARG A 96 2.72 2.13 -18.65
C ARG A 96 3.10 2.64 -20.04
N ALA A 97 4.39 2.58 -20.40
CA ALA A 97 4.83 2.92 -21.75
C ALA A 97 4.22 1.99 -22.80
N LEU A 98 4.16 0.68 -22.51
CA LEU A 98 3.53 -0.32 -23.38
C LEU A 98 2.02 -0.09 -23.53
N ASP A 99 1.30 0.18 -22.43
CA ASP A 99 -0.14 0.48 -22.45
C ASP A 99 -0.44 1.74 -23.29
N ILE A 100 0.40 2.77 -23.18
CA ILE A 100 0.29 3.99 -24.00
C ILE A 100 0.51 3.67 -25.49
N LEU A 101 1.50 2.82 -25.81
CA LEU A 101 1.78 2.44 -27.20
C LEU A 101 0.64 1.62 -27.81
N ILE A 102 0.10 0.65 -27.07
CA ILE A 102 -1.04 -0.18 -27.50
C ILE A 102 -2.29 0.68 -27.69
N SER A 103 -2.60 1.54 -26.72
CA SER A 103 -3.76 2.43 -26.81
C SER A 103 -3.65 3.36 -28.01
N TYR A 104 -2.48 3.97 -28.26
CA TYR A 104 -2.24 4.76 -29.46
C TYR A 104 -2.48 3.97 -30.76
N GLY A 105 -2.01 2.72 -30.83
CA GLY A 105 -2.26 1.83 -31.96
C GLY A 105 -3.74 1.50 -32.19
N ILE A 106 -4.53 1.38 -31.12
CA ILE A 106 -5.98 1.15 -31.21
C ILE A 106 -6.70 2.44 -31.64
N PHE A 107 -6.39 3.57 -31.01
CA PHE A 107 -7.00 4.86 -31.34
C PHE A 107 -6.69 5.33 -32.76
N SER A 108 -5.46 5.11 -33.23
CA SER A 108 -5.08 5.45 -34.62
C SER A 108 -5.84 4.63 -35.66
N LYS A 109 -6.19 3.37 -35.36
CA LYS A 109 -7.04 2.55 -36.24
C LYS A 109 -8.52 2.97 -36.23
N LEU A 110 -9.01 3.51 -35.12
CA LEU A 110 -10.39 3.99 -35.00
C LEU A 110 -10.61 5.35 -35.68
N ASN A 111 -9.61 6.24 -35.69
CA ASN A 111 -9.67 7.55 -36.34
C ASN A 111 -9.35 7.51 -37.85
N GLY A 112 -8.99 6.34 -38.39
CA GLY A 112 -8.62 6.13 -39.79
C GLY A 112 -9.74 5.54 -40.66
N SER A 113 -11.00 5.59 -40.21
CA SER A 113 -12.18 5.17 -40.97
C SER A 113 -13.16 6.32 -41.17
#